data_AF-A0A3N5MIK6-F1
#
_entry.id   AF-A0A3N5MIK6-F1
#
_cell.length_a   1.000
_cell.length_b   1.000
_cell.length_c   1.000
_cell.angle_alpha   90.00
_cell.angle_beta   90.00
_cell.angle_gamma   90.00
#
_symmetry.space_group_name_H-M   'P 1'
#
loop_
_entity.id
_entity.type
_entity.pdbx_description
1 polymer ?
#
loop_
_entity_poly.entity_id
_entity_poly.type
_entity_poly.pdbx_seq_one_letter_code
_entity_poly.pdbx_strand_id
1 'polypeptide(L)'
;MSDRSAYLILRDPGFSFARLAGDMEQFGVVLANPTTKQATSLSLEGEQLPTSAREIEAAIENKQEITFQFWIDGDDDLVCELRRRDSFITEWYSFANPGAKRGWLIHLFLNRFVSAASGGGLVLEVLDIDGATAEFDWDEFAKRPERIPIGASVIVLPETAAQDVVAPDDYVRLTVNGLAVWCASELELTVRSFFW
;
A
#
# COMPACT_ATOMS: atom_id res chain seq x y z
N MET A 1 3.02 -10.37 16.54
CA MET A 1 3.75 -9.17 16.10
C MET A 1 2.71 -8.28 15.44
N SER A 2 2.74 -6.95 15.65
CA SER A 2 1.82 -6.08 14.92
C SER A 2 2.42 -5.80 13.55
N ASP A 3 1.76 -6.32 12.51
CA ASP A 3 2.21 -6.19 11.12
C ASP A 3 1.70 -4.85 10.60
N ARG A 4 2.50 -3.81 10.86
CA ARG A 4 2.27 -2.48 10.30
C ARG A 4 2.36 -2.58 8.80
N SER A 5 1.36 -2.03 8.13
CA SER A 5 1.18 -2.32 6.72
C SER A 5 0.51 -1.19 5.97
N ALA A 6 0.66 -1.24 4.65
CA ALA A 6 -0.15 -0.50 3.72
C ALA A 6 -0.78 -1.47 2.72
N TYR A 7 -2.04 -1.21 2.35
CA TYR A 7 -2.76 -1.97 1.33
C TYR A 7 -3.21 -1.00 0.25
N LEU A 8 -2.93 -1.32 -1.01
CA LEU A 8 -3.51 -0.68 -2.17
C LEU A 8 -4.25 -1.73 -3.00
N ILE A 9 -5.52 -1.51 -3.26
CA ILE A 9 -6.33 -2.36 -4.14
C ILE A 9 -6.72 -1.54 -5.36
N LEU A 10 -6.33 -2.04 -6.53
CA LEU A 10 -6.46 -1.38 -7.82
C LEU A 10 -7.28 -2.24 -8.78
N ARG A 11 -8.14 -1.63 -9.59
CA ARG A 11 -8.73 -2.25 -10.79
C ARG A 11 -7.64 -2.52 -11.79
N ASP A 12 -7.74 -3.68 -12.44
CA ASP A 12 -6.67 -4.19 -13.29
C ASP A 12 -7.09 -4.43 -14.75
N PRO A 13 -7.10 -3.39 -15.59
CA PRO A 13 -7.03 -3.58 -17.04
C PRO A 13 -5.61 -3.39 -17.61
N GLY A 14 -4.58 -3.18 -16.78
CA GLY A 14 -3.24 -2.82 -17.29
C GLY A 14 -2.21 -2.52 -16.21
N PHE A 15 -2.21 -3.25 -15.09
CA PHE A 15 -1.13 -3.15 -14.13
C PHE A 15 0.24 -3.37 -14.81
N SER A 16 1.23 -2.55 -14.43
CA SER A 16 2.60 -2.64 -14.91
C SER A 16 3.56 -2.62 -13.73
N PHE A 17 4.31 -3.71 -13.56
CA PHE A 17 5.31 -3.80 -12.50
C PHE A 17 6.43 -2.76 -12.69
N ALA A 18 6.83 -2.50 -13.93
CA ALA A 18 7.80 -1.46 -14.25
C ALA A 18 7.35 -0.07 -13.80
N ARG A 19 6.05 0.26 -13.98
CA ARG A 19 5.49 1.52 -13.47
C ARG A 19 5.50 1.55 -11.94
N LEU A 20 5.10 0.46 -11.28
CA LEU A 20 5.16 0.37 -9.82
C LEU A 20 6.59 0.62 -9.32
N ALA A 21 7.58 -0.10 -9.84
CA ALA A 21 8.97 0.05 -9.45
C ALA A 21 9.50 1.47 -9.70
N GLY A 22 9.15 2.08 -10.85
CA GLY A 22 9.52 3.46 -11.16
C GLY A 22 8.85 4.50 -10.24
N ASP A 23 7.60 4.29 -9.85
CA ASP A 23 6.91 5.13 -8.87
C ASP A 23 7.60 5.03 -7.50
N MET A 24 7.98 3.83 -7.06
CA MET A 24 8.70 3.61 -5.79
C MET A 24 10.10 4.24 -5.81
N GLU A 25 10.82 4.14 -6.94
CA GLU A 25 12.18 4.69 -7.10
C GLU A 25 12.20 6.22 -6.96
N GLN A 26 11.14 6.92 -7.37
CA GLN A 26 11.02 8.38 -7.17
C GLN A 26 11.05 8.79 -5.69
N PHE A 27 10.74 7.86 -4.79
CA PHE A 27 10.80 8.07 -3.34
C PHE A 27 12.05 7.46 -2.69
N GLY A 28 13.03 7.05 -3.50
CA GLY A 28 14.26 6.43 -3.03
C GLY A 28 14.11 4.97 -2.64
N VAL A 29 13.00 4.32 -3.02
CA VAL A 29 12.74 2.90 -2.75
C VAL A 29 13.02 2.09 -3.99
N VAL A 30 14.05 1.24 -3.95
CA VAL A 30 14.58 0.54 -5.13
C VAL A 30 14.37 -0.97 -5.04
N LEU A 31 14.24 -1.64 -6.18
CA LEU A 31 14.00 -3.09 -6.21
C LEU A 31 15.24 -3.91 -5.81
N ALA A 32 16.44 -3.44 -6.15
CA ALA A 32 17.69 -4.13 -5.84
C ALA A 32 18.36 -3.49 -4.63
N ASN A 33 18.78 -4.31 -3.66
CA ASN A 33 19.48 -3.84 -2.47
C ASN A 33 20.68 -2.96 -2.88
N PRO A 34 20.80 -1.72 -2.37
CA PRO A 34 21.86 -0.79 -2.75
C PRO A 34 23.29 -1.30 -2.49
N THR A 35 23.47 -2.19 -1.52
CA THR A 35 24.76 -2.77 -1.14
C THR A 35 25.10 -3.99 -1.98
N THR A 36 24.18 -4.97 -2.10
CA THR A 36 24.44 -6.24 -2.79
C THR A 36 24.11 -6.22 -4.28
N LYS A 37 23.37 -5.19 -4.73
CA LYS A 37 22.83 -5.03 -6.09
C LYS A 37 21.91 -6.16 -6.53
N GLN A 38 21.33 -6.89 -5.59
CA GLN A 38 20.45 -8.02 -5.85
C GLN A 38 19.01 -7.67 -5.49
N ALA A 39 18.07 -8.03 -6.38
CA ALA A 39 16.65 -8.07 -6.05
C ALA A 39 16.33 -9.42 -5.39
N THR A 40 15.43 -9.41 -4.41
CA THR A 40 15.13 -10.58 -3.59
C THR A 40 13.62 -10.82 -3.49
N SER A 41 13.20 -12.05 -3.75
CA SER A 41 11.87 -12.55 -3.39
C SER A 41 11.93 -13.32 -2.07
N LEU A 42 10.79 -13.52 -1.44
CA LEU A 42 10.66 -14.35 -0.24
C LEU A 42 9.94 -15.65 -0.58
N SER A 43 10.46 -16.77 -0.07
CA SER A 43 9.73 -18.05 -0.07
C SER A 43 8.56 -18.02 0.92
N LEU A 44 7.73 -19.06 0.91
CA LEU A 44 6.65 -19.22 1.89
C LEU A 44 7.16 -19.31 3.33
N GLU A 45 8.39 -19.78 3.51
CA GLU A 45 9.10 -19.89 4.79
C GLU A 45 9.83 -18.59 5.16
N GLY A 46 9.78 -17.57 4.31
CA GLY A 46 10.46 -16.29 4.50
C GLY A 46 11.93 -16.28 4.11
N GLU A 47 12.41 -17.29 3.35
CA GLU A 47 13.79 -17.31 2.87
C GLU A 47 13.99 -16.31 1.72
N GLN A 48 15.08 -15.55 1.76
CA GLN A 48 15.44 -14.64 0.67
C GLN A 48 16.02 -15.43 -0.51
N LEU A 49 15.38 -15.30 -1.67
CA LEU A 49 15.78 -15.91 -2.93
C LEU A 49 16.15 -14.82 -3.93
N PRO A 50 17.27 -14.93 -4.67
CA PRO A 50 17.55 -14.02 -5.76
C PRO A 50 16.40 -14.02 -6.79
N THR A 51 15.99 -12.84 -7.22
CA THR A 51 14.94 -12.67 -8.23
C THR A 51 15.27 -11.52 -9.18
N SER A 52 14.35 -11.23 -10.10
CA SER A 52 14.44 -10.16 -11.07
C SER A 52 13.08 -9.53 -11.31
N ALA A 53 13.05 -8.28 -11.80
CA ALA A 53 11.81 -7.60 -12.17
C ALA A 53 10.96 -8.43 -13.15
N ARG A 54 11.62 -9.14 -14.08
CA ARG A 54 10.96 -9.99 -15.07
C ARG A 54 10.31 -11.23 -14.44
N GLU A 55 10.93 -11.83 -13.43
CA GLU A 55 10.34 -12.97 -12.71
C GLU A 55 9.15 -12.54 -11.86
N ILE A 56 9.23 -11.36 -11.23
CA ILE A 56 8.12 -10.78 -10.49
C ILE A 56 6.94 -10.48 -11.42
N GLU A 57 7.20 -9.81 -12.54
CA GLU A 57 6.19 -9.51 -13.55
C GLU A 57 5.55 -10.80 -14.10
N ALA A 58 6.37 -11.81 -14.44
CA ALA A 58 5.87 -13.10 -14.91
C ALA A 58 5.00 -13.83 -13.87
N ALA A 59 5.34 -13.78 -12.58
CA ALA A 59 4.51 -14.35 -11.53
C ALA A 59 3.11 -13.69 -11.51
N ILE A 60 3.07 -12.36 -11.57
CA ILE A 60 1.83 -11.59 -11.57
C ILE A 60 0.99 -11.80 -12.83
N GLU A 61 1.61 -11.86 -14.00
CA GLU A 61 0.93 -12.21 -15.25
C GLU A 61 0.31 -13.60 -15.21
N ASN A 62 1.00 -14.56 -14.57
CA ASN A 62 0.50 -15.92 -14.35
C ASN A 62 -0.47 -16.03 -13.16
N LYS A 63 -0.90 -14.91 -12.57
CA LYS A 63 -1.79 -14.84 -11.40
C LYS A 63 -1.25 -15.61 -10.19
N GLN A 64 0.07 -15.73 -10.09
CA GLN A 64 0.75 -16.25 -8.91
C GLN A 64 0.98 -15.11 -7.94
N GLU A 65 0.77 -15.38 -6.66
CA GLU A 65 1.17 -14.45 -5.61
C GLU A 65 2.69 -14.45 -5.51
N ILE A 66 3.26 -13.27 -5.29
CA ILE A 66 4.70 -13.14 -5.09
C ILE A 66 4.98 -12.12 -4.00
N THR A 67 5.84 -12.52 -3.08
CA THR A 67 6.37 -11.67 -2.03
C THR A 67 7.83 -11.36 -2.35
N PHE A 68 8.22 -10.10 -2.28
CA PHE A 68 9.57 -9.62 -2.57
C PHE A 68 9.90 -8.38 -1.76
N GLN A 69 11.16 -7.96 -1.81
CA GLN A 69 11.63 -6.81 -1.05
C GLN A 69 11.92 -5.65 -1.98
N PHE A 70 11.33 -4.50 -1.66
CA PHE A 70 11.92 -3.22 -2.02
C PHE A 70 12.92 -2.80 -0.93
N TRP A 71 13.87 -1.95 -1.28
CA TRP A 71 14.94 -1.53 -0.40
C TRP A 71 14.96 -0.01 -0.29
N ILE A 72 15.00 0.48 0.95
CA ILE A 72 15.13 1.90 1.28
C ILE A 72 16.61 2.27 1.32
N ASP A 73 17.40 1.40 1.94
CA ASP A 73 18.85 1.48 1.99
C ASP A 73 19.44 0.06 2.02
N GLY A 74 20.72 -0.09 2.39
CA GLY A 74 21.38 -1.39 2.39
C GLY A 74 20.87 -2.38 3.45
N ASP A 75 20.25 -1.86 4.51
CA ASP A 75 19.87 -2.61 5.71
C ASP A 75 18.36 -2.58 5.97
N ASP A 76 17.65 -1.57 5.47
CA ASP A 76 16.21 -1.43 5.62
C ASP A 76 15.45 -1.72 4.33
N ASP A 77 14.45 -2.60 4.45
CA ASP A 77 13.58 -3.04 3.37
C ASP A 77 12.11 -2.69 3.61
N LEU A 78 11.33 -2.90 2.56
CA LEU A 78 9.88 -2.86 2.55
C LEU A 78 9.43 -4.15 1.86
N VAL A 79 8.88 -5.07 2.64
CA VAL A 79 8.32 -6.32 2.09
C VAL A 79 7.07 -5.96 1.32
N CYS A 80 6.99 -6.36 0.06
CA CYS A 80 5.85 -6.18 -0.81
C CYS A 80 5.32 -7.54 -1.23
N GLU A 81 4.02 -7.73 -1.10
CA GLU A 81 3.30 -8.83 -1.70
C GLU A 81 2.36 -8.28 -2.77
N LEU A 82 2.42 -8.90 -3.94
CA LEU A 82 1.52 -8.60 -5.04
C LEU A 82 0.61 -9.81 -5.30
N ARG A 83 -0.69 -9.56 -5.32
CA ARG A 83 -1.72 -10.58 -5.58
C ARG A 83 -2.66 -10.11 -6.67
N ARG A 84 -2.73 -10.84 -7.78
CA ARG A 84 -3.68 -10.58 -8.86
C ARG A 84 -4.90 -11.49 -8.73
N ARG A 85 -6.09 -10.90 -8.64
CA ARG A 85 -7.37 -11.61 -8.47
C ARG A 85 -8.42 -11.05 -9.42
N ASP A 86 -8.90 -11.89 -10.34
CA ASP A 86 -9.92 -11.56 -11.34
C ASP A 86 -9.70 -10.22 -12.05
N SER A 87 -10.28 -9.13 -11.51
CA SER A 87 -10.27 -7.77 -12.04
C SER A 87 -9.49 -6.76 -11.18
N PHE A 88 -8.77 -7.24 -10.16
CA PHE A 88 -8.02 -6.42 -9.23
C PHE A 88 -6.59 -6.91 -9.06
N ILE A 89 -5.72 -5.97 -8.69
CA ILE A 89 -4.43 -6.26 -8.09
C ILE A 89 -4.38 -5.64 -6.70
N THR A 90 -3.91 -6.42 -5.75
CA THR A 90 -3.66 -5.98 -4.37
C THR A 90 -2.15 -5.87 -4.20
N GLU A 91 -1.71 -4.69 -3.79
CA GLU A 91 -0.37 -4.40 -3.30
C GLU A 91 -0.45 -4.36 -1.77
N TRP A 92 0.23 -5.29 -1.10
CA TRP A 92 0.43 -5.25 0.33
C TRP A 92 1.86 -4.92 0.63
N TYR A 93 2.07 -4.03 1.58
CA TYR A 93 3.39 -3.65 2.05
C TYR A 93 3.48 -3.86 3.55
N SER A 94 4.53 -4.51 4.00
CA SER A 94 4.88 -4.64 5.41
C SER A 94 6.18 -3.92 5.70
N PHE A 95 6.19 -3.18 6.80
CA PHE A 95 7.35 -2.45 7.27
C PHE A 95 7.54 -2.64 8.77
N ALA A 96 8.82 -2.73 9.16
CA ALA A 96 9.21 -2.76 10.56
C ALA A 96 8.86 -1.44 11.29
N ASN A 97 9.08 -1.41 12.61
CA ASN A 97 8.74 -0.25 13.44
C ASN A 97 9.24 1.07 12.80
N PRO A 98 8.33 1.94 12.34
CA PRO A 98 8.69 3.02 11.43
C PRO A 98 9.54 4.10 12.10
N GLY A 99 9.53 4.22 13.43
CA GLY A 99 10.39 5.13 14.19
C GLY A 99 10.49 6.52 13.56
N ALA A 100 11.71 6.95 13.24
CA ALA A 100 11.98 8.23 12.58
C ALA A 100 11.48 8.33 11.12
N LYS A 101 11.27 7.18 10.45
CA LYS A 101 10.77 7.08 9.07
C LYS A 101 9.23 7.16 8.97
N ARG A 102 8.49 7.26 10.09
CA ARG A 102 7.00 7.31 10.12
C ARG A 102 6.41 8.34 9.17
N GLY A 103 6.86 9.60 9.24
CA GLY A 103 6.35 10.67 8.38
C GLY A 103 6.68 10.45 6.90
N TRP A 104 7.85 9.88 6.60
CA TRP A 104 8.26 9.55 5.24
C TRP A 104 7.44 8.40 4.66
N LEU A 105 7.12 7.36 5.44
CA LEU A 105 6.25 6.25 5.01
C LEU A 105 4.82 6.74 4.72
N ILE A 106 4.26 7.59 5.59
CA ILE A 106 2.96 8.23 5.33
C ILE A 106 3.03 8.99 4.01
N HIS A 107 4.07 9.78 3.79
CA HIS A 107 4.25 10.51 2.54
C HIS A 107 4.37 9.59 1.31
N LEU A 108 5.19 8.54 1.39
CA LEU A 108 5.38 7.56 0.32
C LEU A 108 4.03 6.96 -0.11
N PHE A 109 3.27 6.41 0.83
CA PHE A 109 2.01 5.73 0.51
C PHE A 109 0.92 6.71 0.08
N LEU A 110 0.80 7.89 0.71
CA LEU A 110 -0.12 8.93 0.25
C LEU A 110 0.25 9.53 -1.12
N ASN A 111 1.47 9.36 -1.63
CA ASN A 111 1.78 9.73 -3.02
C ASN A 111 1.51 8.57 -3.98
N ARG A 112 1.83 7.34 -3.56
CA ARG A 112 1.49 6.12 -4.30
C ARG A 112 -0.02 6.10 -4.58
N PHE A 113 -0.82 6.44 -3.58
CA PHE A 113 -2.25 6.78 -3.66
C PHE A 113 -2.59 7.70 -4.83
N VAL A 114 -2.04 8.91 -4.84
CA VAL A 114 -2.39 9.96 -5.82
C VAL A 114 -2.04 9.50 -7.22
N SER A 115 -0.90 8.81 -7.39
CA SER A 115 -0.50 8.20 -8.67
C SER A 115 -1.52 7.16 -9.14
N ALA A 116 -1.93 6.27 -8.23
CA ALA A 116 -2.89 5.21 -8.53
C ALA A 116 -4.30 5.73 -8.83
N ALA A 117 -4.78 6.70 -8.05
CA ALA A 117 -6.09 7.32 -8.22
C ALA A 117 -6.18 8.13 -9.52
N SER A 118 -5.12 8.86 -9.89
CA SER A 118 -5.05 9.62 -11.15
C SER A 118 -5.14 8.72 -12.39
N GLY A 119 -4.77 7.45 -12.26
CA GLY A 119 -4.94 6.44 -13.30
C GLY A 119 -6.36 5.87 -13.42
N GLY A 120 -7.29 6.27 -12.54
CA GLY A 120 -8.67 5.74 -12.49
C GLY A 120 -8.76 4.30 -11.96
N GLY A 121 -7.65 3.76 -11.46
CA GLY A 121 -7.54 2.37 -11.02
C GLY A 121 -7.87 2.16 -9.55
N LEU A 122 -7.78 3.17 -8.69
CA LEU A 122 -7.90 2.96 -7.24
C LEU A 122 -9.30 2.49 -6.81
N VAL A 123 -9.32 1.45 -5.98
CA VAL A 123 -10.53 0.93 -5.31
C VAL A 123 -10.48 1.26 -3.83
N LEU A 124 -9.37 0.95 -3.18
CA LEU A 124 -9.15 1.14 -1.75
C LEU A 124 -7.67 1.38 -1.49
N GLU A 125 -7.40 2.26 -0.54
CA GLU A 125 -6.12 2.32 0.14
C GLU A 125 -6.30 2.30 1.65
N VAL A 126 -5.36 1.65 2.33
CA VAL A 126 -5.26 1.59 3.78
C VAL A 126 -3.81 1.80 4.17
N LEU A 127 -3.59 2.66 5.16
CA LEU A 127 -2.34 2.75 5.89
C LEU A 127 -2.62 2.41 7.35
N ASP A 128 -2.04 1.32 7.82
CA ASP A 128 -2.08 0.87 9.20
C ASP A 128 -0.68 0.96 9.81
N ILE A 129 -0.29 2.17 10.19
CA ILE A 129 1.06 2.45 10.66
C ILE A 129 1.29 1.97 12.10
N ASP A 130 0.23 1.60 12.81
CA ASP A 130 0.27 1.11 14.18
C ASP A 130 0.08 -0.42 14.26
N GLY A 131 -0.37 -1.05 13.16
CA GLY A 131 -0.52 -2.50 13.01
C GLY A 131 -1.75 -3.04 13.74
N ALA A 132 -2.81 -2.24 13.86
CA ALA A 132 -4.03 -2.57 14.59
C ALA A 132 -5.01 -3.44 13.79
N THR A 133 -4.83 -3.52 12.48
CA THR A 133 -5.77 -4.11 11.52
C THR A 133 -5.16 -5.22 10.67
N ALA A 134 -4.05 -5.81 11.11
CA ALA A 134 -3.34 -6.88 10.40
C ALA A 134 -4.22 -8.11 10.08
N GLU A 135 -5.22 -8.41 10.91
CA GLU A 135 -6.15 -9.54 10.72
C GLU A 135 -7.40 -9.16 9.91
N PHE A 136 -7.56 -7.89 9.52
CA PHE A 136 -8.76 -7.42 8.84
C PHE A 136 -8.71 -7.75 7.34
N ASP A 137 -9.81 -8.30 6.82
CA ASP A 137 -9.92 -8.67 5.39
C ASP A 137 -10.23 -7.43 4.53
N TRP A 138 -9.17 -6.75 4.11
CA TRP A 138 -9.26 -5.58 3.25
C TRP A 138 -9.73 -5.89 1.83
N ASP A 139 -9.48 -7.11 1.32
CA ASP A 139 -9.94 -7.54 0.00
C ASP A 139 -11.47 -7.64 -0.02
N GLU A 140 -12.09 -8.15 1.06
CA GLU A 140 -13.55 -8.18 1.19
C GLU A 140 -14.14 -6.79 1.44
N PHE A 141 -13.51 -5.98 2.30
CA PHE A 141 -13.95 -4.60 2.54
C PHE A 141 -13.96 -3.75 1.26
N ALA A 142 -12.97 -3.91 0.38
CA ALA A 142 -12.92 -3.20 -0.90
C ALA A 142 -14.10 -3.51 -1.84
N LYS A 143 -14.70 -4.70 -1.73
CA LYS A 143 -15.88 -5.09 -2.53
C LYS A 143 -17.15 -4.44 -1.99
N ARG A 144 -17.23 -4.29 -0.66
CA ARG A 144 -18.43 -3.78 0.02
C ARG A 144 -18.03 -3.00 1.27
N PRO A 145 -17.62 -1.72 1.12
CA PRO A 145 -17.24 -0.90 2.24
C PRO A 145 -18.49 -0.49 3.04
N GLU A 146 -18.55 -0.87 4.31
CA GLU A 146 -19.69 -0.54 5.19
C GLU A 146 -19.24 0.23 6.43
N ARG A 147 -18.20 -0.27 7.12
CA ARG A 147 -17.67 0.32 8.34
C ARG A 147 -16.16 0.23 8.38
N ILE A 148 -15.51 1.36 8.64
CA ILE A 148 -14.07 1.42 8.88
C ILE A 148 -13.73 0.70 10.19
N PRO A 149 -12.78 -0.27 10.19
CA PRO A 149 -12.34 -0.89 11.41
C PRO A 149 -11.58 0.13 12.28
N ILE A 150 -11.75 0.00 13.59
CA ILE A 150 -11.02 0.83 14.57
C ILE A 150 -9.53 0.51 14.46
N GLY A 151 -8.71 1.56 14.42
CA GLY A 151 -7.25 1.46 14.49
C GLY A 151 -6.51 1.60 13.15
N ALA A 152 -7.22 1.57 12.02
CA ALA A 152 -6.62 1.89 10.72
C ALA A 152 -6.22 3.37 10.67
N SER A 153 -4.96 3.69 10.40
CA SER A 153 -4.48 5.07 10.56
C SER A 153 -5.02 6.01 9.48
N VAL A 154 -5.05 5.54 8.23
CA VAL A 154 -5.65 6.23 7.09
C VAL A 154 -6.38 5.22 6.20
N ILE A 155 -7.56 5.59 5.71
CA ILE A 155 -8.32 4.83 4.71
C ILE A 155 -8.74 5.79 3.61
N VAL A 156 -8.63 5.34 2.36
CA VAL A 156 -9.04 6.12 1.21
C VAL A 156 -9.91 5.31 0.27
N LEU A 157 -11.02 5.90 -0.16
CA LEU A 157 -11.97 5.34 -1.13
C LEU A 157 -12.34 6.39 -2.19
N PRO A 158 -12.76 5.97 -3.39
CA PRO A 158 -13.53 6.83 -4.28
C PRO A 158 -14.76 7.42 -3.59
N GLU A 159 -15.06 8.70 -3.80
CA GLU A 159 -16.22 9.38 -3.18
C GLU A 159 -17.54 8.66 -3.45
N THR A 160 -17.69 8.01 -4.61
CA THR A 160 -18.88 7.23 -4.96
C THR A 160 -19.03 5.96 -4.12
N ALA A 161 -17.92 5.33 -3.73
CA ALA A 161 -17.92 4.15 -2.85
C ALA A 161 -18.04 4.53 -1.37
N ALA A 162 -17.77 5.79 -1.03
CA ALA A 162 -17.70 6.32 0.32
C ALA A 162 -19.05 6.78 0.92
N GLN A 163 -20.11 6.82 0.12
CA GLN A 163 -21.36 7.54 0.47
C GLN A 163 -22.00 7.03 1.76
N ASP A 164 -21.98 5.71 1.98
CA ASP A 164 -22.65 5.06 3.11
C ASP A 164 -21.66 4.48 4.13
N VAL A 165 -20.37 4.81 4.02
CA VAL A 165 -19.34 4.25 4.90
C VAL A 165 -19.38 4.94 6.25
N VAL A 166 -19.52 4.14 7.31
CA VAL A 166 -19.50 4.61 8.70
C VAL A 166 -18.06 4.59 9.23
N ALA A 167 -17.58 5.73 9.71
CA ALA A 167 -16.29 5.86 10.37
C ALA A 167 -16.45 5.93 11.90
N PRO A 168 -15.43 5.52 12.67
CA PRO A 168 -15.35 5.79 14.10
C PRO A 168 -15.33 7.30 14.41
N ASP A 169 -15.79 7.68 15.62
CA ASP A 169 -15.96 9.08 16.03
C ASP A 169 -14.65 9.89 16.09
N ASP A 170 -13.51 9.21 16.23
CA ASP A 170 -12.15 9.78 16.30
C ASP A 170 -11.51 9.96 14.92
N TYR A 171 -12.25 9.72 13.83
CA TYR A 171 -11.77 9.93 12.46
C TYR A 171 -12.27 11.25 11.90
N VAL A 172 -11.38 11.90 11.15
CA VAL A 172 -11.72 13.06 10.33
C VAL A 172 -11.84 12.62 8.89
N ARG A 173 -12.94 13.00 8.24
CA ARG A 173 -13.14 12.81 6.80
C ARG A 173 -12.69 14.06 6.05
N LEU A 174 -11.85 13.85 5.05
CA LEU A 174 -11.36 14.83 4.09
C LEU A 174 -11.82 14.42 2.68
N THR A 175 -12.07 15.41 1.82
CA THR A 175 -12.35 15.16 0.40
C THR A 175 -11.25 15.78 -0.44
N VAL A 176 -10.60 14.96 -1.26
CA VAL A 176 -9.47 15.38 -2.11
C VAL A 176 -9.66 14.80 -3.50
N ASN A 177 -9.81 15.64 -4.53
CA ASN A 177 -9.87 15.21 -5.94
C ASN A 177 -10.86 14.07 -6.24
N GLY A 178 -12.04 14.07 -5.60
CA GLY A 178 -13.05 13.02 -5.78
C GLY A 178 -12.80 11.74 -4.97
N LEU A 179 -11.93 11.82 -3.96
CA LEU A 179 -11.57 10.72 -3.06
C LEU A 179 -11.96 11.13 -1.64
N ALA A 180 -12.53 10.19 -0.90
CA ALA A 180 -12.84 10.31 0.52
C ALA A 180 -11.69 9.71 1.32
N VAL A 181 -11.01 10.54 2.10
CA VAL A 181 -9.90 10.16 2.97
C VAL A 181 -10.38 10.24 4.40
N TRP A 182 -10.41 9.11 5.11
CA TRP A 182 -10.59 9.08 6.56
C TRP A 182 -9.23 8.87 7.20
N CYS A 183 -8.94 9.65 8.23
CA CYS A 183 -7.73 9.49 9.02
C CYS A 183 -8.04 9.68 10.49
N ALA A 184 -7.27 9.00 11.34
CA ALA A 184 -7.34 9.25 12.78
C ALA A 184 -7.04 10.73 13.06
N SER A 185 -7.80 11.34 13.99
CA SER A 185 -7.79 12.79 14.22
C SER A 185 -6.39 13.38 14.50
N GLU A 186 -5.52 12.62 15.16
CA GLU A 186 -4.13 13.00 15.44
C GLU A 186 -3.24 13.06 14.19
N LEU A 187 -3.66 12.43 13.09
CA LEU A 187 -2.98 12.47 11.79
C LEU A 187 -3.55 13.53 10.85
N GLU A 188 -4.64 14.22 11.20
CA GLU A 188 -5.33 15.15 10.30
C GLU A 188 -4.37 16.18 9.71
N LEU A 189 -3.61 16.90 10.53
CA LEU A 189 -2.70 17.95 10.06
C LEU A 189 -1.62 17.40 9.11
N THR A 190 -1.10 16.21 9.40
CA THR A 190 -0.11 15.53 8.57
C THR A 190 -0.73 15.20 7.21
N VAL A 191 -1.90 14.57 7.20
CA VAL A 191 -2.61 14.21 5.96
C VAL A 191 -2.98 15.47 5.16
N ARG A 192 -3.44 16.54 5.83
CA ARG A 192 -3.75 17.82 5.16
C ARG A 192 -2.54 18.41 4.45
N SER A 193 -1.38 18.44 5.10
CA SER A 193 -0.18 19.03 4.51
C SER A 193 0.30 18.37 3.22
N PHE A 194 -0.21 17.18 2.89
CA PHE A 194 0.12 16.49 1.65
C PHE A 194 -0.82 16.82 0.49
N PHE A 195 -2.02 17.32 0.77
CA PHE A 195 -3.04 17.57 -0.26
C PHE A 195 -3.28 19.06 -0.53
N TRP A 196 -2.78 19.95 0.32
CA TRP A 196 -2.96 21.41 0.25
C TRP A 196 -1.64 22.14 0.48
#